data_AF-A0A9X3WE10-F1
#
_entry.id   AF-A0A9X3WE10-F1
#
_cell.length_a   1.000
_cell.length_b   1.000
_cell.length_c   1.000
_cell.angle_alpha   90.00
_cell.angle_beta   90.00
_cell.angle_gamma   90.00
#
_symmetry.space_group_name_H-M   'P 1'
#
loop_
_entity.id
_entity.type
_entity.pdbx_description
1 polymer ?
#
loop_
_entity_poly.entity_id
_entity_poly.type
_entity_poly.pdbx_seq_one_letter_code
_entity_poly.pdbx_strand_id
1 'polypeptide(L)'
;MIKLFGEQISIKLELSARRALNIKEKNGMGGIFSANYIEKHRGAFTVLCAALAPYYLNSTEEQRKTLDEMINRYQILEEDCSSEEYFKTTNRAAEELKSLLNDLGVQDAE
;
A
#
# COMPACT_ATOMS: atom_id res chain seq x y z
N MET A 1 1.97 -0.50 -23.55
CA MET A 1 0.76 0.03 -22.86
C MET A 1 0.77 -0.33 -21.38
N ILE A 2 0.93 -1.61 -20.99
CA ILE A 2 0.97 -2.08 -19.58
C ILE A 2 1.94 -1.30 -18.69
N LYS A 3 3.14 -0.97 -19.19
CA LYS A 3 4.17 -0.24 -18.42
C LYS A 3 3.72 1.14 -17.91
N LEU A 4 2.96 1.89 -18.72
CA LEU A 4 2.47 3.22 -18.33
C LEU A 4 1.37 3.13 -17.26
N PHE A 5 0.57 2.05 -17.30
CA PHE A 5 -0.45 1.78 -16.30
C PHE A 5 0.15 1.29 -14.97
N GLY A 6 1.18 0.45 -15.04
CA GLY A 6 1.89 -0.07 -13.85
C GLY A 6 2.55 1.03 -13.03
N GLU A 7 3.21 1.99 -13.69
CA GLU A 7 3.82 3.14 -13.03
C GLU A 7 2.78 4.00 -12.29
N GLN A 8 1.67 4.36 -12.95
CA GLN A 8 0.60 5.15 -12.33
C GLN A 8 -0.03 4.46 -11.11
N ILE A 9 -0.25 3.14 -11.21
CA ILE A 9 -0.79 2.34 -10.11
C ILE A 9 0.21 2.29 -8.94
N SER A 10 1.49 2.12 -9.24
CA SER A 10 2.55 2.07 -8.22
C SER A 10 2.68 3.41 -7.49
N ILE A 11 2.55 4.54 -8.21
CA ILE A 11 2.52 5.88 -7.62
C ILE A 11 1.33 6.06 -6.67
N LYS A 12 0.14 5.54 -7.01
CA LYS A 12 -1.01 5.62 -6.10
C LYS A 12 -0.73 4.94 -4.77
N LEU A 13 -0.18 3.72 -4.80
CA LEU A 13 0.16 3.00 -3.57
C LEU A 13 1.28 3.70 -2.80
N GLU A 14 2.31 4.22 -3.49
CA GLU A 14 3.36 5.04 -2.87
C GLU A 14 2.75 6.20 -2.07
N LEU A 15 1.85 6.98 -2.68
CA LEU A 15 1.27 8.16 -2.03
C LEU A 15 0.43 7.77 -0.80
N SER A 16 -0.44 6.76 -0.92
CA SER A 16 -1.25 6.29 0.21
C SER A 16 -0.37 5.75 1.35
N ALA A 17 0.67 4.98 1.04
CA ALA A 17 1.53 4.39 2.05
C ALA A 17 2.45 5.44 2.72
N ARG A 18 2.96 6.40 1.95
CA ARG A 18 3.72 7.53 2.51
C ARG A 18 2.85 8.40 3.41
N ARG A 19 1.59 8.61 3.05
CA ARG A 19 0.60 9.29 3.90
C ARG A 19 0.40 8.55 5.23
N ALA A 20 0.19 7.23 5.19
CA ALA A 20 0.02 6.42 6.39
C ALA A 20 1.17 6.57 7.40
N LEU A 21 2.39 6.79 6.90
CA LEU A 21 3.61 6.86 7.70
C LEU A 21 4.19 8.28 7.83
N ASN A 22 3.50 9.31 7.33
CA ASN A 22 3.98 10.69 7.27
C ASN A 22 5.40 10.82 6.65
N ILE A 23 5.67 10.08 5.57
CA ILE A 23 6.95 10.09 4.85
C ILE A 23 6.96 11.20 3.79
N LYS A 24 7.66 12.30 4.10
CA LYS A 24 7.78 13.47 3.22
C LYS A 24 8.79 13.31 2.09
N GLU A 25 9.82 12.51 2.32
CA GLU A 25 10.89 12.30 1.33
C GLU A 25 10.56 11.13 0.40
N LYS A 26 10.79 11.32 -0.91
CA LYS A 26 10.56 10.29 -1.93
C LYS A 26 11.33 8.97 -1.68
N ASN A 27 12.50 9.06 -1.04
CA ASN A 27 13.34 7.91 -0.70
C ASN A 27 13.34 7.60 0.80
N GLY A 28 12.35 8.09 1.55
CA GLY A 28 12.20 7.76 2.96
C GLY A 28 12.14 6.25 3.17
N MET A 29 12.65 5.80 4.33
CA MET A 29 12.76 4.37 4.67
C MET A 29 13.50 3.53 3.60
N GLY A 30 14.56 4.11 3.01
CA GLY A 30 15.40 3.40 2.03
C GLY A 30 14.72 3.16 0.67
N GLY A 31 13.60 3.84 0.40
CA GLY A 31 12.89 3.73 -0.88
C GLY A 31 11.92 2.55 -0.98
N ILE A 32 11.63 1.86 0.12
CA ILE A 32 10.65 0.75 0.17
C ILE A 32 9.26 1.21 -0.32
N PHE A 33 8.88 2.45 -0.05
CA PHE A 33 7.57 2.98 -0.47
C PHE A 33 7.55 3.52 -1.90
N SER A 34 8.67 3.50 -2.61
CA SER A 34 8.76 4.09 -3.94
C SER A 34 7.98 3.28 -4.97
N ALA A 35 7.40 3.98 -5.96
CA ALA A 35 6.77 3.35 -7.11
C ALA A 35 7.72 2.39 -7.85
N ASN A 36 9.03 2.66 -7.83
CA ASN A 36 10.04 1.76 -8.41
C ASN A 36 10.12 0.43 -7.66
N TYR A 37 10.10 0.46 -6.32
CA TYR A 37 10.06 -0.75 -5.50
C TYR A 37 8.78 -1.55 -5.76
N ILE A 38 7.64 -0.87 -5.80
CA ILE A 38 6.34 -1.50 -6.07
C ILE A 38 6.30 -2.10 -7.48
N GLU A 39 6.78 -1.41 -8.50
CA GLU A 39 6.69 -1.86 -9.89
C GLU A 39 7.72 -2.94 -10.22
N LYS A 40 9.00 -2.73 -9.88
CA LYS A 40 10.11 -3.58 -10.35
C LYS A 40 10.45 -4.71 -9.40
N HIS A 41 10.27 -4.50 -8.10
CA HIS A 41 10.54 -5.50 -7.08
C HIS A 41 9.27 -6.21 -6.60
N ARG A 42 8.12 -5.90 -7.21
CA ARG A 42 6.81 -6.44 -6.85
C ARG A 42 6.47 -6.26 -5.37
N GLY A 43 6.93 -5.17 -4.78
CA GLY A 43 6.89 -4.93 -3.34
C GLY A 43 5.57 -4.42 -2.77
N ALA A 44 4.45 -4.48 -3.50
CA ALA A 44 3.18 -3.92 -3.06
C ALA A 44 2.69 -4.50 -1.72
N PHE A 45 2.86 -5.81 -1.50
CA PHE A 45 2.44 -6.45 -0.25
C PHE A 45 3.25 -5.93 0.94
N THR A 46 4.57 -5.87 0.81
CA THR A 46 5.46 -5.30 1.85
C THR A 46 5.06 -3.86 2.19
N VAL A 47 4.79 -3.05 1.17
CA VAL A 47 4.38 -1.65 1.34
C VAL A 47 3.05 -1.56 2.09
N LEU A 48 2.08 -2.42 1.74
CA LEU A 48 0.78 -2.45 2.40
C LEU A 48 0.91 -2.85 3.88
N CYS A 49 1.63 -3.93 4.18
CA CYS A 49 1.92 -4.35 5.55
C CYS A 49 2.57 -3.25 6.37
N ALA A 50 3.59 -2.59 5.81
CA ALA A 50 4.32 -1.52 6.49
C ALA A 50 3.44 -0.28 6.72
N ALA A 51 2.58 0.08 5.76
CA ALA A 51 1.64 1.18 5.90
C ALA A 51 0.59 0.91 6.99
N LEU A 52 0.14 -0.34 7.15
CA LEU A 52 -0.88 -0.71 8.13
C LEU A 52 -0.31 -0.96 9.54
N ALA A 53 0.97 -1.32 9.66
CA ALA A 53 1.61 -1.69 10.92
C ALA A 53 1.40 -0.70 12.08
N PRO A 54 1.46 0.65 11.90
CA PRO A 54 1.24 1.58 13.01
C PRO A 54 -0.16 1.50 13.61
N TYR A 55 -1.17 1.15 12.80
CA TYR A 55 -2.56 1.11 13.25
C TYR A 55 -2.85 -0.11 14.14
N TYR A 56 -1.96 -1.10 14.18
CA TYR A 56 -2.05 -2.24 15.11
C TYR A 56 -1.66 -1.90 16.55
N LEU A 57 -0.92 -0.81 16.81
CA LEU A 57 -0.39 -0.58 18.16
C LEU A 57 -1.50 -0.29 19.19
N ASN A 58 -2.52 0.47 18.78
CA ASN A 58 -3.59 0.96 19.65
C ASN A 58 -5.00 0.52 19.20
N SER A 59 -5.08 -0.43 18.26
CA SER A 59 -6.35 -0.92 17.73
C SER A 59 -7.12 -1.77 18.74
N THR A 60 -8.44 -1.59 18.78
CA THR A 60 -9.38 -2.54 19.39
C THR A 60 -9.35 -3.89 18.67
N GLU A 61 -9.93 -4.93 19.28
CA GLU A 61 -10.01 -6.25 18.64
C GLU A 61 -10.76 -6.23 17.30
N GLU A 62 -11.85 -5.45 17.21
CA GLU A 62 -12.61 -5.29 15.96
C GLU A 62 -11.79 -4.59 14.89
N GLN A 63 -11.06 -3.53 15.25
CA GLN A 63 -10.17 -2.83 14.33
C GLN A 63 -9.04 -3.74 13.83
N ARG A 64 -8.47 -4.59 14.72
CA ARG A 64 -7.46 -5.59 14.31
C ARG A 64 -8.01 -6.56 13.28
N LYS A 65 -9.24 -7.06 13.47
CA LYS A 65 -9.89 -7.95 12.50
C LYS A 65 -10.02 -7.27 11.13
N THR A 66 -10.43 -6.00 11.08
CA THR A 66 -10.50 -5.24 9.82
C THR A 66 -9.13 -5.11 9.15
N LEU A 67 -8.07 -4.82 9.92
CA LEU A 67 -6.71 -4.73 9.39
C LEU A 67 -6.23 -6.09 8.86
N ASP A 68 -6.45 -7.16 9.62
CA ASP A 68 -6.07 -8.53 9.24
C ASP A 68 -6.82 -9.00 7.99
N GLU A 69 -8.12 -8.71 7.89
CA GLU A 69 -8.92 -8.99 6.69
C GLU A 69 -8.36 -8.27 5.46
N MET A 70 -7.92 -7.03 5.60
CA MET A 70 -7.29 -6.28 4.51
C MET A 70 -5.97 -6.93 4.09
N ILE A 71 -5.08 -7.27 5.04
CA ILE A 71 -3.81 -7.94 4.75
C ILE A 71 -4.04 -9.28 4.03
N ASN A 72 -4.93 -10.12 4.57
CA ASN A 72 -5.21 -11.44 4.01
C ASN A 72 -5.78 -11.36 2.58
N ARG A 73 -6.63 -10.36 2.30
CA ARG A 73 -7.20 -10.14 0.96
C ARG A 73 -6.13 -9.87 -0.11
N TYR A 74 -5.02 -9.27 0.28
CA TYR A 74 -3.96 -8.84 -0.63
C TYR A 74 -2.70 -9.71 -0.57
N GLN A 75 -2.73 -10.83 0.15
CA GLN A 75 -1.61 -11.79 0.24
C GLN A 75 -1.14 -12.30 -1.14
N ILE A 76 -2.05 -12.38 -2.12
CA ILE A 76 -1.75 -12.73 -3.52
C ILE A 76 -0.69 -11.84 -4.18
N LEU A 77 -0.45 -10.63 -3.64
CA LEU A 77 0.61 -9.73 -4.11
C LEU A 77 2.02 -10.22 -3.77
N GLU A 78 2.17 -11.08 -2.76
CA GLU A 78 3.44 -11.75 -2.41
C GLU A 78 3.69 -12.99 -3.29
N GLU A 79 2.64 -13.54 -3.89
CA GLU A 79 2.71 -14.71 -4.75
C GLU A 79 3.16 -14.35 -6.18
N ASP A 80 3.69 -15.35 -6.90
CA ASP A 80 4.06 -15.20 -8.30
C ASP A 80 2.80 -15.18 -9.19
N CYS A 81 2.16 -14.02 -9.28
CA CYS A 81 0.99 -13.78 -10.13
C CYS A 81 1.34 -12.97 -11.39
N SER A 82 0.48 -13.04 -12.41
CA SER A 82 0.70 -12.33 -13.67
C SER A 82 0.86 -10.80 -13.45
N SER A 83 1.55 -10.11 -14.36
CA SER A 83 1.71 -8.64 -14.25
C SER A 83 0.36 -7.91 -14.25
N GLU A 84 -0.60 -8.37 -15.05
CA GLU A 84 -1.94 -7.78 -15.10
C GLU A 84 -2.67 -7.93 -13.76
N GLU A 85 -2.64 -9.14 -13.19
CA GLU A 85 -3.24 -9.43 -11.89
C GLU A 85 -2.57 -8.62 -10.78
N TYR A 86 -1.24 -8.57 -10.78
CA TYR A 86 -0.46 -7.79 -9.83
C TYR A 86 -0.88 -6.33 -9.82
N PHE A 87 -0.89 -5.66 -10.98
CA PHE A 87 -1.24 -4.24 -11.04
C PHE A 87 -2.74 -4.00 -10.76
N LYS A 88 -3.63 -4.87 -11.22
CA LYS A 88 -5.07 -4.78 -10.90
C LYS A 88 -5.31 -4.87 -9.41
N THR A 89 -4.64 -5.80 -8.73
CA THR A 89 -4.74 -6.00 -7.28
C THR A 89 -4.05 -4.87 -6.51
N THR A 90 -2.89 -4.41 -6.96
CA THR A 90 -2.19 -3.25 -6.39
C THR A 90 -3.04 -1.99 -6.43
N ASN A 91 -3.75 -1.74 -7.54
CA ASN A 91 -4.65 -0.60 -7.65
C ASN A 91 -5.82 -0.70 -6.66
N ARG A 92 -6.39 -1.89 -6.45
CA ARG A 92 -7.44 -2.10 -5.45
C ARG A 92 -6.92 -1.85 -4.03
N ALA A 93 -5.75 -2.38 -3.69
CA ALA A 93 -5.11 -2.17 -2.40
C ALA A 93 -4.84 -0.68 -2.13
N ALA A 94 -4.39 0.06 -3.16
CA ALA A 94 -4.13 1.50 -3.04
C ALA A 94 -5.40 2.31 -2.74
N GLU A 95 -6.52 2.00 -3.40
CA GLU A 95 -7.81 2.67 -3.18
C GLU A 95 -8.41 2.29 -1.82
N GLU A 96 -8.33 1.03 -1.41
CA GLU A 96 -8.81 0.58 -0.09
C GLU A 96 -7.97 1.19 1.04
N LEU A 97 -6.64 1.23 0.91
CA LEU A 97 -5.77 1.90 1.87
C LEU A 97 -6.12 3.39 1.97
N LYS A 98 -6.31 4.06 0.84
CA LYS A 98 -6.72 5.46 0.83
C LYS A 98 -8.06 5.69 1.55
N SER A 99 -9.04 4.82 1.32
CA SER A 99 -10.34 4.90 2.01
C SER A 99 -10.17 4.76 3.51
N LEU A 100 -9.42 3.73 3.95
CA LEU A 100 -9.13 3.51 5.37
C LEU A 100 -8.46 4.74 6.01
N LEU A 101 -7.47 5.33 5.35
CA LEU A 101 -6.77 6.52 5.86
C LEU A 101 -7.69 7.75 5.97
N ASN A 102 -8.67 7.89 5.07
CA ASN A 102 -9.70 8.92 5.16
C ASN A 102 -10.61 8.70 6.37
N ASP A 103 -11.07 7.46 6.57
CA ASP A 103 -11.94 7.11 7.70
C ASP A 103 -11.23 7.30 9.05
N LEU A 104 -9.91 7.09 9.07
CA LEU A 104 -9.04 7.35 10.23
C LEU A 104 -8.63 8.83 10.40
N GLY A 105 -9.02 9.71 9.47
CA GLY A 105 -8.69 11.15 9.54
C GLY A 105 -7.21 11.47 9.37
N VAL A 106 -6.43 10.58 8.73
CA VAL A 106 -4.99 10.78 8.50
C VAL A 106 -4.82 11.90 7.47
N GLN A 107 -4.07 12.95 7.77
CA GLN A 107 -3.84 14.06 6.84
C GLN A 107 -2.93 13.62 5.69
N ASP A 108 -3.01 14.28 4.53
CA ASP A 108 -2.07 14.04 3.42
C ASP A 108 -0.64 14.43 3.86
N ALA A 109 0.37 13.70 3.37
CA ALA A 109 1.76 14.05 3.62
C ALA A 109 2.16 15.22 2.71
N GLU A 110 2.18 16.44 3.26
CA GLU A 110 2.73 17.65 2.61
C GLU A 110 4.23 17.54 2.31
#